data_AF-A0A9P5E828-F1
#
_entry.id   AF-A0A9P5E828-F1
#
_cell.length_a   1.000
_cell.length_b   1.000
_cell.length_c   1.000
_cell.angle_alpha   90.00
_cell.angle_beta   90.00
_cell.angle_gamma   90.00
#
_symmetry.space_group_name_H-M   'P 1'
#
loop_
_entity.id
_entity.type
_entity.pdbx_description
1 polymer ?
#
loop_
_entity_poly.entity_id
_entity_poly.type
_entity_poly.pdbx_seq_one_letter_code
_entity_poly.pdbx_strand_id
1 'polypeptide(L)'
;MASSALQRLVRFVPRSSPSKILIGQPADKDIDVGAALRKGQEVAVNVWSGSSVLSPGSSTGITETIDRVLSPLAQNEIGTIRCVGLNYRKHAAECGLDPPAIPVIFMKPATTIVDPWPARGTIPKLSQVDESGDYEAELAVVIGKTAKNVSEAEALDYVLGYTAANDVSSRTQQLNQSQWSFSKSFDGACPLGPTLVLKSLITDPTKLHMRGLKNGEVYQESGTDDLIFSVPKIISWLSQGTTLPPGTVIVTGTPAGVGMGRTPKDALRHGDEFAVEILPHIGTLTNIFEDEKNDAANDWAAQRLQLRGVLVVAGFPEHGLKFDPMNLMSEIFVKGTVHGNMYETREMMEFVVQHGTRSHLTLLTMDEAEDTAAKSEAHAFMGRPVVKIGMH
;
A
#
# COMPACT_ATOMS: atom_id res chain seq x y z
N MET A 1 -30.14 -29.69 -19.70
CA MET A 1 -28.88 -28.98 -20.04
C MET A 1 -27.87 -29.35 -18.99
N ALA A 2 -26.69 -29.86 -19.37
CA ALA A 2 -25.65 -30.16 -18.40
C ALA A 2 -25.28 -28.88 -17.65
N SER A 3 -25.38 -28.88 -16.31
CA SER A 3 -24.90 -27.78 -15.49
C SER A 3 -23.43 -27.57 -15.83
N SER A 4 -23.08 -26.47 -16.51
CA SER A 4 -21.69 -26.13 -16.73
C SER A 4 -20.99 -26.02 -15.38
N ALA A 5 -19.80 -26.60 -15.26
CA ALA A 5 -19.00 -26.48 -14.04
C ALA A 5 -18.75 -24.99 -13.72
N LEU A 6 -18.70 -24.64 -12.44
CA LEU A 6 -18.32 -23.29 -12.02
C LEU A 6 -16.89 -23.00 -12.52
N GLN A 7 -16.71 -21.84 -13.13
CA GLN A 7 -15.41 -21.38 -13.64
C GLN A 7 -15.09 -19.95 -13.22
N ARG A 8 -16.11 -19.12 -13.02
CA ARG A 8 -15.96 -17.71 -12.61
C ARG A 8 -17.05 -17.34 -11.63
N LEU A 9 -16.66 -16.98 -10.40
CA LEU A 9 -17.58 -16.71 -9.32
C LEU A 9 -17.65 -15.21 -9.02
N VAL A 10 -18.87 -14.70 -8.88
CA VAL A 10 -19.19 -13.36 -8.39
C VAL A 10 -19.94 -13.47 -7.08
N ARG A 11 -19.49 -12.73 -6.06
CA ARG A 11 -20.20 -12.54 -4.79
C ARG A 11 -20.91 -11.19 -4.85
N PHE A 12 -22.21 -11.16 -4.57
CA PHE A 12 -23.03 -9.97 -4.84
C PHE A 12 -24.28 -9.88 -3.97
N VAL A 13 -24.81 -8.67 -3.89
CA VAL A 13 -26.17 -8.38 -3.42
C VAL A 13 -27.11 -8.40 -4.63
N PRO A 14 -28.18 -9.21 -4.65
CA PRO A 14 -29.14 -9.24 -5.74
C PRO A 14 -30.14 -8.08 -5.65
N ARG A 15 -30.57 -7.54 -6.80
CA ARG A 15 -31.60 -6.49 -6.85
C ARG A 15 -32.95 -6.92 -6.26
N SER A 16 -33.28 -8.21 -6.39
CA SER A 16 -34.53 -8.77 -5.86
C SER A 16 -34.57 -8.81 -4.32
N SER A 17 -33.41 -8.81 -3.65
CA SER A 17 -33.31 -8.99 -2.21
C SER A 17 -32.05 -8.33 -1.62
N PRO A 18 -32.07 -7.01 -1.37
CA PRO A 18 -30.89 -6.26 -0.92
C PRO A 18 -30.29 -6.69 0.43
N SER A 19 -31.00 -7.48 1.23
CA SER A 19 -30.52 -8.02 2.50
C SER A 19 -29.77 -9.35 2.37
N LYS A 20 -29.75 -9.95 1.17
CA LYS A 20 -29.06 -11.22 0.92
C LYS A 20 -27.71 -10.98 0.27
N ILE A 21 -26.80 -11.90 0.53
CA ILE A 21 -25.56 -12.05 -0.22
C ILE A 21 -25.63 -13.39 -0.92
N LEU A 22 -25.46 -13.37 -2.24
CA LEU A 22 -25.44 -14.55 -3.08
C LEU A 22 -24.07 -14.71 -3.71
N ILE A 23 -23.80 -15.93 -4.16
CA ILE A 23 -22.70 -16.22 -5.08
C ILE A 23 -23.27 -16.82 -6.36
N GLY A 24 -22.55 -16.67 -7.45
CA GLY A 24 -22.91 -17.35 -8.68
C GLY A 24 -21.94 -17.09 -9.81
N GLN A 25 -22.31 -17.50 -11.01
CA GLN A 25 -21.53 -17.31 -12.23
C GLN A 25 -22.23 -16.33 -13.17
N PRO A 26 -21.53 -15.34 -13.75
CA PRO A 26 -22.11 -14.47 -14.77
C PRO A 26 -22.78 -15.30 -15.88
N ALA A 27 -24.00 -14.94 -16.25
CA ALA A 27 -24.76 -15.64 -17.29
C ALA A 27 -24.09 -15.49 -18.66
N ASP A 28 -23.55 -14.30 -18.93
CA ASP A 28 -22.60 -14.08 -20.01
C ASP A 28 -21.19 -14.47 -19.54
N LYS A 29 -20.58 -15.44 -20.23
CA LYS A 29 -19.24 -15.96 -19.91
C LYS A 29 -18.12 -14.98 -20.27
N ASP A 30 -18.37 -14.05 -21.19
CA ASP A 30 -17.37 -13.15 -21.76
C ASP A 30 -17.49 -11.72 -21.19
N ILE A 31 -18.55 -11.44 -20.42
CA ILE A 31 -18.73 -10.12 -19.79
C ILE A 31 -17.60 -9.79 -18.81
N ASP A 32 -17.08 -8.57 -18.88
CA ASP A 32 -16.33 -7.97 -17.79
C ASP A 32 -17.31 -7.39 -16.78
N VAL A 33 -17.50 -8.10 -15.66
CA VAL A 33 -18.49 -7.75 -14.64
C VAL A 33 -18.25 -6.36 -14.08
N GLY A 34 -17.01 -6.01 -13.74
CA GLY A 34 -16.73 -4.73 -13.11
C GLY A 34 -16.85 -3.56 -14.10
N ALA A 35 -16.35 -3.71 -15.33
CA ALA A 35 -16.49 -2.69 -16.35
C ALA A 35 -17.96 -2.49 -16.78
N ALA A 36 -18.76 -3.56 -16.85
CA ALA A 36 -20.19 -3.48 -17.14
C ALA A 36 -20.94 -2.72 -16.05
N LEU A 37 -20.73 -3.08 -14.77
CA LEU A 37 -21.37 -2.41 -13.63
C LEU A 37 -20.94 -0.94 -13.52
N ARG A 38 -19.67 -0.62 -13.80
CA ARG A 38 -19.17 0.77 -13.81
C ARG A 38 -19.85 1.63 -14.88
N LYS A 39 -20.31 1.04 -15.98
CA LYS A 39 -21.10 1.67 -17.06
C LYS A 39 -22.60 1.67 -16.78
N GLY A 40 -23.06 1.17 -15.63
CA GLY A 40 -24.48 1.05 -15.28
C GLY A 40 -25.22 -0.05 -16.05
N GLN A 41 -24.50 -1.00 -16.65
CA GLN A 41 -25.10 -2.13 -17.35
C GLN A 41 -25.58 -3.19 -16.35
N GLU A 42 -26.65 -3.90 -16.72
CA GLU A 42 -27.13 -5.03 -15.94
C GLU A 42 -26.25 -6.26 -16.15
N VAL A 43 -25.90 -6.93 -15.06
CA VAL A 43 -25.16 -8.19 -15.09
C VAL A 43 -26.04 -9.26 -14.45
N ALA A 44 -26.49 -10.21 -15.27
CA ALA A 44 -27.22 -11.39 -14.81
C ALA A 44 -26.25 -12.47 -14.33
N VAL A 45 -26.59 -13.14 -13.23
CA VAL A 45 -25.76 -14.16 -12.58
C VAL A 45 -26.61 -15.39 -12.30
N ASN A 46 -26.16 -16.55 -12.80
CA ASN A 46 -26.69 -17.85 -12.44
C ASN A 46 -26.28 -18.17 -11.00
N VAL A 47 -27.24 -18.26 -10.09
CA VAL A 47 -27.01 -18.39 -8.65
C VAL A 47 -26.55 -19.80 -8.29
N TRP A 48 -25.66 -19.87 -7.31
CA TRP A 48 -25.18 -21.10 -6.70
C TRP A 48 -25.63 -21.20 -5.24
N SER A 49 -25.85 -22.42 -4.74
CA SER A 49 -26.48 -22.68 -3.44
C SER A 49 -25.56 -22.46 -2.24
N GLY A 50 -24.25 -22.37 -2.46
CA GLY A 50 -23.29 -22.06 -1.41
C GLY A 50 -23.35 -20.61 -0.94
N SER A 51 -22.64 -20.32 0.14
CA SER A 51 -22.50 -18.98 0.70
C SER A 51 -21.09 -18.39 0.54
N SER A 52 -20.15 -19.18 0.01
CA SER A 52 -18.71 -18.89 0.01
C SER A 52 -18.05 -19.39 -1.28
N VAL A 53 -17.01 -18.69 -1.76
CA VAL A 53 -16.14 -19.20 -2.83
C VAL A 53 -15.41 -20.49 -2.45
N LEU A 54 -15.16 -20.71 -1.16
CA LEU A 54 -14.50 -21.90 -0.63
C LEU A 54 -15.46 -23.10 -0.58
N SER A 55 -16.76 -22.86 -0.68
CA SER A 55 -17.81 -23.89 -0.64
C SER A 55 -19.00 -23.44 -1.49
N PRO A 56 -18.85 -23.45 -2.84
CA PRO A 56 -19.81 -22.82 -3.74
C PRO A 56 -21.14 -23.57 -3.86
N GLY A 57 -21.23 -24.81 -3.40
CA GLY A 57 -22.44 -25.62 -3.53
C GLY A 57 -22.70 -26.05 -4.98
N SER A 58 -23.95 -25.97 -5.41
CA SER A 58 -24.41 -26.38 -6.75
C SER A 58 -25.24 -25.28 -7.42
N SER A 59 -25.36 -25.33 -8.74
CA SER A 59 -26.26 -24.42 -9.47
C SER A 59 -27.70 -24.59 -9.00
N THR A 60 -28.39 -23.47 -8.76
CA THR A 60 -29.79 -23.46 -8.29
C THR A 60 -30.80 -23.42 -9.44
N GLY A 61 -30.35 -23.13 -10.67
CA GLY A 61 -31.22 -22.83 -11.81
C GLY A 61 -31.87 -21.44 -11.76
N ILE A 62 -31.61 -20.65 -10.71
CA ILE A 62 -32.12 -19.28 -10.56
C ILE A 62 -31.11 -18.31 -11.18
N THR A 63 -31.61 -17.29 -11.86
CA THR A 63 -30.82 -16.14 -12.34
C THR A 63 -31.23 -14.89 -11.56
N GLU A 64 -30.24 -14.12 -11.12
CA GLU A 64 -30.43 -12.85 -10.42
C GLU A 64 -29.61 -11.75 -11.08
N THR A 65 -30.05 -10.50 -10.95
CA THR A 65 -29.28 -9.34 -11.44
C THR A 65 -28.51 -8.71 -10.28
N ILE A 66 -27.24 -8.38 -10.52
CA ILE A 66 -26.39 -7.69 -9.54
C ILE A 66 -26.96 -6.30 -9.23
N ASP A 67 -27.15 -6.01 -7.95
CA ASP A 67 -27.31 -4.64 -7.43
C ASP A 67 -25.94 -4.07 -7.07
N ARG A 68 -25.21 -4.80 -6.22
CA ARG A 68 -23.85 -4.47 -5.80
C ARG A 68 -22.96 -5.69 -5.86
N VAL A 69 -21.85 -5.60 -6.58
CA VAL A 69 -20.78 -6.61 -6.52
C VAL A 69 -19.97 -6.43 -5.24
N LEU A 70 -19.50 -7.52 -4.67
CA LEU A 70 -18.70 -7.54 -3.46
C LEU A 70 -17.34 -8.18 -3.77
N SER A 71 -16.37 -7.98 -2.87
CA SER A 71 -15.13 -8.74 -2.89
C SER A 71 -15.47 -10.24 -2.97
N PRO A 72 -14.75 -11.03 -3.80
CA PRO A 72 -15.04 -12.45 -3.95
C PRO A 72 -14.94 -13.24 -2.64
N LEU A 73 -14.13 -12.77 -1.68
CA LEU A 73 -14.08 -13.29 -0.31
C LEU A 73 -14.53 -12.22 0.68
N ALA A 74 -15.31 -12.64 1.68
CA ALA A 74 -15.60 -11.83 2.85
C ALA A 74 -14.39 -11.77 3.80
N GLN A 75 -14.31 -10.72 4.62
CA GLN A 75 -13.18 -10.50 5.54
C GLN A 75 -12.95 -11.69 6.50
N ASN A 76 -14.01 -12.33 6.97
CA ASN A 76 -13.90 -13.50 7.87
C ASN A 76 -13.46 -14.79 7.18
N GLU A 77 -13.48 -14.83 5.84
CA GLU A 77 -12.96 -15.94 5.04
C GLU A 77 -11.46 -15.75 4.73
N ILE A 78 -11.00 -14.51 4.78
CA ILE A 78 -9.61 -14.15 4.54
C ILE A 78 -8.87 -14.27 5.87
N GLY A 79 -8.01 -15.27 6.00
CA GLY A 79 -7.12 -15.37 7.15
C GLY A 79 -6.07 -14.25 7.13
N THR A 80 -5.17 -14.31 6.15
CA THR A 80 -4.13 -13.29 5.94
C THR A 80 -4.03 -12.93 4.47
N ILE A 81 -3.62 -11.70 4.19
CA ILE A 81 -3.23 -11.27 2.85
C ILE A 81 -1.69 -11.19 2.84
N ARG A 82 -1.06 -12.05 2.05
CA ARG A 82 0.41 -12.13 1.89
C ARG A 82 0.81 -11.34 0.65
N CYS A 83 1.68 -10.37 0.80
CA CYS A 83 2.02 -9.46 -0.29
C CYS A 83 3.49 -9.61 -0.65
N VAL A 84 3.81 -9.49 -1.95
CA VAL A 84 5.17 -9.60 -2.47
C VAL A 84 5.58 -8.27 -3.07
N GLY A 85 6.58 -7.61 -2.50
CA GLY A 85 7.09 -6.37 -3.09
C GLY A 85 8.19 -6.62 -4.12
N LEU A 86 8.40 -5.63 -4.99
CA LEU A 86 9.43 -5.61 -6.04
C LEU A 86 9.47 -6.90 -6.87
N ASN A 87 8.31 -7.36 -7.35
CA ASN A 87 8.20 -8.64 -8.05
C ASN A 87 8.01 -8.53 -9.56
N TYR A 88 8.14 -7.35 -10.17
CA TYR A 88 8.15 -7.16 -11.63
C TYR A 88 9.50 -6.61 -12.06
N ARG A 89 10.10 -7.20 -13.11
CA ARG A 89 11.44 -6.78 -13.57
C ARG A 89 11.46 -5.32 -13.99
N LYS A 90 10.42 -4.87 -14.70
CA LYS A 90 10.29 -3.48 -15.12
C LYS A 90 10.14 -2.52 -13.93
N HIS A 91 9.44 -2.93 -12.88
CA HIS A 91 9.28 -2.11 -11.67
C HIS A 91 10.60 -2.00 -10.90
N ALA A 92 11.36 -3.09 -10.76
CA ALA A 92 12.70 -3.03 -10.18
C ALA A 92 13.61 -2.06 -10.95
N ALA A 93 13.57 -2.11 -12.29
CA ALA A 93 14.32 -1.19 -13.14
C ALA A 93 13.88 0.28 -13.00
N GLU A 94 12.56 0.55 -12.89
CA GLU A 94 12.01 1.90 -12.63
C GLU A 94 12.53 2.48 -11.31
N CYS A 95 12.62 1.65 -10.27
CA CYS A 95 13.17 2.04 -8.97
C CYS A 95 14.71 2.13 -8.95
N GLY A 96 15.39 1.75 -10.03
CA GLY A 96 16.86 1.67 -10.07
C GLY A 96 17.44 0.61 -9.13
N LEU A 97 16.68 -0.45 -8.83
CA LEU A 97 17.04 -1.51 -7.90
C LEU A 97 17.36 -2.80 -8.64
N ASP A 98 18.31 -3.57 -8.13
CA ASP A 98 18.54 -4.94 -8.58
C ASP A 98 17.34 -5.84 -8.19
N PRO A 99 16.94 -6.80 -9.04
CA PRO A 99 15.96 -7.80 -8.67
C PRO A 99 16.36 -8.51 -7.37
N PRO A 100 15.45 -8.63 -6.38
CA PRO A 100 15.77 -9.29 -5.13
C PRO A 100 16.11 -10.76 -5.34
N ALA A 101 17.03 -11.31 -4.53
CA ALA A 101 17.42 -12.72 -4.61
C ALA A 101 16.37 -13.68 -4.00
N ILE A 102 15.55 -13.17 -3.09
CA ILE A 102 14.45 -13.89 -2.44
C ILE A 102 13.19 -13.01 -2.37
N PRO A 103 11.97 -13.59 -2.32
CA PRO A 103 10.74 -12.80 -2.24
C PRO A 103 10.72 -11.87 -1.01
N VAL A 104 10.44 -10.58 -1.24
CA VAL A 104 10.23 -9.61 -0.16
C VAL A 104 8.78 -9.66 0.29
N ILE A 105 8.54 -10.09 1.52
CA ILE A 105 7.20 -10.41 2.03
C ILE A 105 6.75 -9.42 3.11
N PHE A 106 5.51 -8.97 3.00
CA PHE A 106 4.79 -8.27 4.06
C PHE A 106 3.34 -8.77 4.13
N MET A 107 2.57 -8.27 5.10
CA MET A 107 1.20 -8.73 5.33
C MET A 107 0.24 -7.55 5.41
N LYS A 108 -0.98 -7.78 4.94
CA LYS A 108 -2.15 -6.93 5.19
C LYS A 108 -3.20 -7.72 5.98
N PRO A 109 -3.86 -7.12 6.98
CA PRO A 109 -4.98 -7.74 7.67
C PRO A 109 -6.21 -7.79 6.76
N ALA A 110 -7.15 -8.68 7.07
CA ALA A 110 -8.40 -8.82 6.31
C ALA A 110 -9.28 -7.55 6.35
N THR A 111 -9.10 -6.67 7.34
CA THR A 111 -9.81 -5.39 7.45
C THR A 111 -9.50 -4.42 6.31
N THR A 112 -8.40 -4.65 5.58
CA THR A 112 -8.02 -3.83 4.42
C THR A 112 -8.91 -4.05 3.19
N ILE A 113 -9.72 -5.10 3.16
CA ILE A 113 -10.51 -5.46 1.97
C ILE A 113 -11.61 -4.45 1.72
N VAL A 114 -11.72 -4.02 0.45
CA VAL A 114 -12.85 -3.22 -0.07
C VAL A 114 -13.52 -3.99 -1.19
N ASP A 115 -14.84 -3.90 -1.23
CA ASP A 115 -15.62 -4.35 -2.38
C ASP A 115 -15.28 -3.53 -3.64
N PRO A 116 -15.55 -4.02 -4.86
CA PRO A 116 -15.46 -3.21 -6.07
C PRO A 116 -16.53 -2.10 -6.10
N TRP A 117 -16.46 -1.23 -7.11
CA TRP A 117 -17.49 -0.24 -7.42
C TRP A 117 -18.90 -0.86 -7.34
N PRO A 118 -19.87 -0.24 -6.64
CA PRO A 118 -19.89 1.14 -6.14
C PRO A 118 -19.28 1.42 -4.75
N ALA A 119 -18.60 0.46 -4.11
CA ALA A 119 -17.91 0.76 -2.85
C ALA A 119 -16.75 1.75 -3.07
N ARG A 120 -16.56 2.64 -2.08
CA ARG A 120 -15.52 3.68 -2.12
C ARG A 120 -14.23 3.16 -1.49
N GLY A 121 -13.11 3.49 -2.12
CA GLY A 121 -11.80 3.37 -1.49
C GLY A 121 -11.57 4.54 -0.53
N THR A 122 -10.73 4.35 0.48
CA THR A 122 -10.42 5.39 1.47
C THR A 122 -8.95 5.78 1.36
N ILE A 123 -8.68 7.08 1.26
CA ILE A 123 -7.33 7.63 1.45
C ILE A 123 -7.19 7.96 2.93
N PRO A 124 -6.28 7.31 3.67
CA PRO A 124 -6.17 7.50 5.12
C PRO A 124 -5.64 8.90 5.45
N LYS A 125 -6.03 9.45 6.61
CA LYS A 125 -5.63 10.80 7.05
C LYS A 125 -4.14 11.07 6.93
N LEU A 126 -3.32 10.10 7.35
CA LEU A 126 -1.87 10.23 7.32
C LEU A 126 -1.29 10.43 5.92
N SER A 127 -1.97 9.93 4.87
CA SER A 127 -1.56 10.11 3.47
C SER A 127 -2.15 11.36 2.83
N GLN A 128 -3.17 11.97 3.46
CA GLN A 128 -3.77 13.22 2.98
C GLN A 128 -2.86 14.41 3.29
N VAL A 129 -2.15 14.38 4.43
CA VAL A 129 -1.29 15.48 4.90
C VAL A 129 -0.10 15.72 3.99
N ASP A 130 0.47 14.64 3.44
CA ASP A 130 1.67 14.66 2.61
C ASP A 130 1.40 14.19 1.16
N GLU A 131 0.12 13.97 0.84
CA GLU A 131 -0.34 13.55 -0.47
C GLU A 131 0.34 12.28 -1.02
N SER A 132 0.70 11.34 -0.13
CA SER A 132 1.53 10.17 -0.46
C SER A 132 0.77 8.87 -0.75
N GLY A 133 -0.56 8.95 -0.86
CA GLY A 133 -1.40 7.79 -1.21
C GLY A 133 -1.12 7.31 -2.64
N ASP A 134 -0.83 6.02 -2.81
CA ASP A 134 -0.45 5.45 -4.10
C ASP A 134 -1.24 4.18 -4.42
N TYR A 135 -1.30 3.84 -5.70
CA TYR A 135 -1.97 2.66 -6.24
C TYR A 135 -0.95 1.63 -6.74
N GLU A 136 -1.36 0.37 -6.72
CA GLU A 136 -0.54 -0.75 -7.18
C GLU A 136 -1.47 -1.81 -7.78
N ALA A 137 -1.60 -1.85 -9.11
CA ALA A 137 -2.33 -2.90 -9.81
C ALA A 137 -1.63 -4.25 -9.61
N GLU A 138 -2.33 -5.25 -9.08
CA GLU A 138 -1.75 -6.56 -8.80
C GLU A 138 -2.67 -7.74 -9.14
N LEU A 139 -2.05 -8.86 -9.54
CA LEU A 139 -2.71 -10.17 -9.57
C LEU A 139 -2.79 -10.72 -8.15
N ALA A 140 -3.99 -11.10 -7.72
CA ALA A 140 -4.22 -11.82 -6.49
C ALA A 140 -4.54 -13.31 -6.74
N VAL A 141 -3.90 -14.18 -5.94
CA VAL A 141 -4.07 -15.63 -5.94
C VAL A 141 -4.79 -16.04 -4.67
N VAL A 142 -5.84 -16.83 -4.78
CA VAL A 142 -6.60 -17.33 -3.63
C VAL A 142 -6.27 -18.80 -3.41
N ILE A 143 -5.82 -19.14 -2.21
CA ILE A 143 -5.55 -20.52 -1.81
C ILE A 143 -6.86 -21.24 -1.51
N GLY A 144 -7.08 -22.41 -2.10
CA GLY A 144 -8.28 -23.24 -1.93
C GLY A 144 -8.11 -24.44 -1.01
N LYS A 145 -6.86 -24.83 -0.73
CA LYS A 145 -6.53 -25.98 0.11
C LYS A 145 -5.40 -25.62 1.06
N THR A 146 -5.39 -26.19 2.25
CA THR A 146 -4.32 -26.00 3.24
C THR A 146 -2.96 -26.34 2.64
N ALA A 147 -2.09 -25.35 2.47
CA ALA A 147 -0.73 -25.52 1.93
C ALA A 147 0.31 -25.37 3.05
N LYS A 148 1.22 -26.33 3.18
CA LYS A 148 2.38 -26.25 4.09
C LYS A 148 3.56 -27.01 3.48
N ASN A 149 4.71 -26.35 3.40
CA ASN A 149 5.94 -26.88 2.80
C ASN A 149 5.70 -27.45 1.38
N VAL A 150 4.92 -26.74 0.57
CA VAL A 150 4.53 -27.17 -0.78
C VAL A 150 5.68 -26.91 -1.75
N SER A 151 5.95 -27.86 -2.65
CA SER A 151 6.94 -27.68 -3.71
C SER A 151 6.42 -26.75 -4.82
N GLU A 152 7.31 -26.12 -5.59
CA GLU A 152 6.90 -25.29 -6.74
C GLU A 152 6.09 -26.10 -7.77
N ALA A 153 6.43 -27.38 -7.97
CA ALA A 153 5.72 -28.25 -8.93
C ALA A 153 4.26 -28.51 -8.54
N GLU A 154 3.96 -28.56 -7.24
CA GLU A 154 2.63 -28.86 -6.70
C GLU A 154 1.82 -27.59 -6.36
N ALA A 155 2.47 -26.42 -6.34
CA ALA A 155 1.91 -25.18 -5.83
C ALA A 155 0.56 -24.80 -6.46
N LEU A 156 0.40 -24.97 -7.78
CA LEU A 156 -0.84 -24.61 -8.48
C LEU A 156 -2.02 -25.52 -8.14
N ASP A 157 -1.82 -26.67 -7.48
CA ASP A 157 -2.90 -27.57 -7.06
C ASP A 157 -3.59 -27.11 -5.77
N TYR A 158 -2.99 -26.14 -5.08
CA TYR A 158 -3.52 -25.46 -3.91
C TYR A 158 -4.25 -24.17 -4.26
N VAL A 159 -4.15 -23.69 -5.50
CA VAL A 159 -4.83 -22.47 -5.96
C VAL A 159 -6.29 -22.76 -6.24
N LEU A 160 -7.18 -21.99 -5.62
CA LEU A 160 -8.61 -21.95 -5.95
C LEU A 160 -8.82 -21.19 -7.27
N GLY A 161 -8.25 -19.99 -7.34
CA GLY A 161 -8.43 -19.09 -8.46
C GLY A 161 -7.68 -17.77 -8.31
N TYR A 162 -7.98 -16.87 -9.23
CA TYR A 162 -7.31 -15.59 -9.42
C TYR A 162 -8.32 -14.44 -9.48
N THR A 163 -7.92 -13.27 -9.00
CA THR A 163 -8.71 -12.03 -9.04
C THR A 163 -7.75 -10.84 -9.17
N ALA A 164 -8.28 -9.64 -9.46
CA ALA A 164 -7.49 -8.41 -9.38
C ALA A 164 -7.47 -7.85 -7.95
N ALA A 165 -6.39 -7.16 -7.60
CA ALA A 165 -6.24 -6.42 -6.37
C ALA A 165 -5.56 -5.06 -6.62
N ASN A 166 -5.80 -4.12 -5.71
CA ASN A 166 -5.06 -2.86 -5.64
C ASN A 166 -4.32 -2.77 -4.29
N ASP A 167 -2.99 -2.81 -4.27
CA ASP A 167 -2.19 -2.68 -3.05
C ASP A 167 -1.95 -1.20 -2.68
N VAL A 168 -3.01 -0.56 -2.20
CA VAL A 168 -2.99 0.86 -1.84
C VAL A 168 -1.96 1.11 -0.74
N SER A 169 -1.14 2.14 -0.95
CA SER A 169 0.06 2.39 -0.17
C SER A 169 0.16 3.83 0.30
N SER A 170 0.81 4.07 1.44
CA SER A 170 1.25 5.39 1.88
C SER A 170 2.77 5.49 1.76
N ARG A 171 3.25 6.22 0.75
CA ARG A 171 4.68 6.17 0.36
C ARG A 171 5.60 6.82 1.37
N THR A 172 5.19 7.92 2.00
CA THR A 172 5.97 8.54 3.07
C THR A 172 6.15 7.59 4.24
N GLN A 173 5.07 6.93 4.67
CA GLN A 173 5.14 5.97 5.78
C GLN A 173 5.96 4.73 5.40
N GLN A 174 5.86 4.28 4.15
CA GLN A 174 6.62 3.14 3.65
C GLN A 174 8.13 3.42 3.66
N LEU A 175 8.54 4.61 3.22
CA LEU A 175 9.95 4.99 3.14
C LEU A 175 10.55 5.39 4.49
N ASN A 176 9.72 5.84 5.43
CA ASN A 176 10.15 6.20 6.79
C ASN A 176 10.24 4.99 7.73
N GLN A 177 9.93 3.78 7.26
CA GLN A 177 9.96 2.57 8.08
C GLN A 177 10.66 1.42 7.37
N SER A 178 11.25 0.51 8.16
CA SER A 178 11.85 -0.71 7.62
C SER A 178 10.82 -1.81 7.31
N GLN A 179 9.57 -1.65 7.77
CA GLN A 179 8.50 -2.65 7.65
C GLN A 179 7.31 -2.06 6.89
N TRP A 180 6.98 -2.61 5.72
CA TRP A 180 5.96 -2.03 4.83
C TRP A 180 4.52 -2.29 5.28
N SER A 181 4.27 -3.26 6.14
CA SER A 181 2.91 -3.63 6.57
C SER A 181 2.13 -2.43 7.09
N PHE A 182 2.73 -1.56 7.93
CA PHE A 182 2.04 -0.38 8.46
C PHE A 182 1.54 0.54 7.34
N SER A 183 2.43 0.88 6.41
CA SER A 183 2.15 1.76 5.28
C SER A 183 1.18 1.21 4.24
N LYS A 184 0.79 -0.06 4.37
CA LYS A 184 -0.09 -0.77 3.43
C LYS A 184 -1.28 -1.43 4.15
N SER A 185 -1.49 -1.24 5.45
CA SER A 185 -2.50 -2.00 6.22
C SER A 185 -3.64 -1.16 6.78
N PHE A 186 -3.84 0.06 6.29
CA PHE A 186 -5.00 0.87 6.67
C PHE A 186 -6.31 0.25 6.17
N ASP A 187 -7.42 0.55 6.85
CA ASP A 187 -8.72 0.07 6.44
C ASP A 187 -9.02 0.53 5.01
N GLY A 188 -9.42 -0.42 4.18
CA GLY A 188 -9.64 -0.22 2.76
C GLY A 188 -8.41 -0.17 1.85
N ALA A 189 -7.21 -0.53 2.35
CA ALA A 189 -5.99 -0.53 1.55
C ALA A 189 -5.89 -1.66 0.51
N CYS A 190 -6.82 -2.61 0.44
CA CYS A 190 -6.76 -3.78 -0.43
C CYS A 190 -8.08 -4.04 -1.16
N PRO A 191 -8.53 -3.15 -2.07
CA PRO A 191 -9.66 -3.51 -2.93
C PRO A 191 -9.38 -4.81 -3.70
N LEU A 192 -10.37 -5.69 -3.79
CA LEU A 192 -10.23 -7.05 -4.32
C LEU A 192 -11.46 -7.43 -5.16
N GLY A 193 -11.25 -7.93 -6.39
CA GLY A 193 -12.35 -8.38 -7.26
C GLY A 193 -12.11 -8.17 -8.75
N PRO A 194 -13.16 -8.01 -9.57
CA PRO A 194 -14.58 -8.09 -9.23
C PRO A 194 -15.11 -9.54 -9.19
N THR A 195 -14.33 -10.49 -9.71
CA THR A 195 -14.70 -11.90 -9.79
C THR A 195 -13.53 -12.78 -9.37
N LEU A 196 -13.81 -13.96 -8.82
CA LEU A 196 -12.81 -15.01 -8.66
C LEU A 196 -12.89 -15.96 -9.85
N VAL A 197 -11.87 -15.95 -10.70
CA VAL A 197 -11.76 -16.91 -11.82
C VAL A 197 -11.02 -18.15 -11.33
N LEU A 198 -11.67 -19.31 -11.42
CA LEU A 198 -11.09 -20.55 -10.92
C LEU A 198 -9.91 -21.01 -11.79
N LYS A 199 -8.96 -21.71 -11.15
CA LYS A 199 -7.79 -22.32 -11.82
C LYS A 199 -8.17 -23.26 -12.98
N SER A 200 -9.39 -23.81 -12.97
CA SER A 200 -9.91 -24.64 -14.07
C SER A 200 -10.11 -23.86 -15.39
N LEU A 201 -10.28 -22.53 -15.33
CA LEU A 201 -10.37 -21.66 -16.51
C LEU A 201 -9.02 -21.01 -16.84
N ILE A 202 -8.31 -20.50 -15.82
CA ILE A 202 -6.95 -19.95 -15.99
C ILE A 202 -5.94 -21.02 -15.60
N THR A 203 -5.56 -21.85 -16.57
CA THR A 203 -4.61 -22.96 -16.36
C THR A 203 -3.16 -22.49 -16.35
N ASP A 204 -2.85 -21.42 -17.09
CA ASP A 204 -1.54 -20.77 -17.12
C ASP A 204 -1.67 -19.27 -16.75
N PRO A 205 -1.38 -18.89 -15.49
CA PRO A 205 -1.50 -17.50 -15.05
C PRO A 205 -0.47 -16.57 -15.68
N THR A 206 0.56 -17.08 -16.39
CA THR A 206 1.56 -16.25 -17.08
C THR A 206 1.03 -15.63 -18.38
N LYS A 207 -0.16 -16.07 -18.84
CA LYS A 207 -0.84 -15.53 -20.02
C LYS A 207 -1.76 -14.35 -19.70
N LEU A 208 -1.79 -13.92 -18.45
CA LEU A 208 -2.57 -12.77 -18.03
C LEU A 208 -1.83 -11.48 -18.35
N HIS A 209 -2.60 -10.48 -18.75
CA HIS A 209 -2.13 -9.14 -19.01
C HIS A 209 -2.87 -8.18 -18.10
N MET A 210 -2.12 -7.29 -17.44
CA MET A 210 -2.63 -6.39 -16.43
C MET A 210 -2.40 -4.93 -16.81
N ARG A 211 -3.42 -4.11 -16.57
CA ARG A 211 -3.34 -2.65 -16.65
C ARG A 211 -3.87 -2.00 -15.37
N GLY A 212 -3.16 -0.98 -14.90
CA GLY A 212 -3.63 -0.06 -13.87
C GLY A 212 -4.00 1.27 -14.51
N LEU A 213 -5.25 1.69 -14.36
CA LEU A 213 -5.77 2.91 -14.96
C LEU A 213 -6.17 3.91 -13.89
N LYS A 214 -5.61 5.11 -13.94
CA LYS A 214 -6.03 6.24 -13.08
C LYS A 214 -6.88 7.19 -13.92
N ASN A 215 -8.13 7.42 -13.52
CA ASN A 215 -9.07 8.28 -14.24
C ASN A 215 -9.19 7.95 -15.75
N GLY A 216 -9.10 6.66 -16.09
CA GLY A 216 -9.18 6.15 -17.47
C GLY A 216 -7.87 6.22 -18.28
N GLU A 217 -6.81 6.84 -17.77
CA GLU A 217 -5.49 6.81 -18.38
C GLU A 217 -4.70 5.59 -17.90
N VAL A 218 -3.98 4.90 -18.80
CA VAL A 218 -3.14 3.75 -18.44
C VAL A 218 -1.86 4.26 -17.78
N TYR A 219 -1.69 3.89 -16.52
CA TYR A 219 -0.53 4.24 -15.70
C TYR A 219 0.43 3.07 -15.53
N GLN A 220 -0.11 1.86 -15.44
CA GLN A 220 0.63 0.62 -15.27
C GLN A 220 0.22 -0.36 -16.37
N GLU A 221 1.17 -1.07 -16.97
CA GLU A 221 0.89 -2.08 -18.00
C GLU A 221 1.98 -3.14 -18.05
N SER A 222 1.60 -4.40 -17.84
CA SER A 222 2.51 -5.54 -17.96
C SER A 222 1.79 -6.88 -18.12
N GLY A 223 2.45 -7.82 -18.78
CA GLY A 223 2.14 -9.25 -18.63
C GLY A 223 2.60 -9.77 -17.27
N THR A 224 1.92 -10.79 -16.76
CA THR A 224 2.29 -11.50 -15.51
C THR A 224 3.49 -12.44 -15.70
N ASP A 225 3.95 -12.63 -16.92
CA ASP A 225 5.24 -13.26 -17.25
C ASP A 225 6.45 -12.38 -16.87
N ASP A 226 6.24 -11.08 -16.62
CA ASP A 226 7.27 -10.18 -16.10
C ASP A 226 7.57 -10.38 -14.60
N LEU A 227 6.84 -11.29 -13.93
CA LEU A 227 7.12 -11.64 -12.53
C LEU A 227 8.55 -12.16 -12.36
N ILE A 228 9.25 -11.65 -11.35
CA ILE A 228 10.59 -12.10 -10.94
C ILE A 228 10.46 -13.48 -10.28
N PHE A 229 9.53 -13.60 -9.33
CA PHE A 229 9.12 -14.84 -8.69
C PHE A 229 7.73 -15.23 -9.18
N SER A 230 7.64 -16.39 -9.84
CA SER A 230 6.38 -16.93 -10.35
C SER A 230 5.38 -17.25 -9.23
N VAL A 231 4.09 -17.37 -9.55
CA VAL A 231 3.06 -17.82 -8.60
C VAL A 231 3.44 -19.12 -7.88
N PRO A 232 3.91 -20.18 -8.57
CA PRO A 232 4.43 -21.38 -7.91
C PRO A 232 5.56 -21.11 -6.90
N LYS A 233 6.51 -20.24 -7.27
CA LYS A 233 7.64 -19.85 -6.41
C LYS A 233 7.16 -19.17 -5.14
N ILE A 234 6.25 -18.21 -5.26
CA ILE A 234 5.70 -17.45 -4.14
C ILE A 234 4.96 -18.38 -3.17
N ILE A 235 4.09 -19.26 -3.67
CA ILE A 235 3.34 -20.20 -2.82
C ILE A 235 4.29 -21.15 -2.11
N SER A 236 5.25 -21.72 -2.83
CA SER A 236 6.25 -22.62 -2.24
C SER A 236 7.02 -21.90 -1.13
N TRP A 237 7.51 -20.69 -1.41
CA TRP A 237 8.22 -19.84 -0.44
C TRP A 237 7.40 -19.55 0.82
N LEU A 238 6.20 -19.01 0.66
CA LEU A 238 5.32 -18.61 1.76
C LEU A 238 4.87 -19.81 2.62
N SER A 239 4.80 -20.99 2.03
CA SER A 239 4.37 -22.21 2.74
C SER A 239 5.49 -22.85 3.58
N GLN A 240 6.74 -22.39 3.49
CA GLN A 240 7.86 -22.94 4.27
C GLN A 240 7.71 -22.58 5.75
N GLY A 241 7.56 -23.59 6.59
CA GLY A 241 7.39 -23.43 8.04
C GLY A 241 6.06 -22.81 8.48
N THR A 242 5.29 -22.23 7.56
CA THR A 242 4.02 -21.54 7.81
C THR A 242 2.89 -22.15 6.98
N THR A 243 1.79 -22.51 7.62
CA THR A 243 0.59 -23.00 6.91
C THR A 243 -0.12 -21.83 6.24
N LEU A 244 -0.55 -22.02 4.98
CA LEU A 244 -1.48 -21.15 4.27
C LEU A 244 -2.87 -21.82 4.26
N PRO A 245 -3.84 -21.37 5.08
CA PRO A 245 -5.19 -21.91 5.07
C PRO A 245 -5.94 -21.58 3.77
N PRO A 246 -6.98 -22.36 3.40
CA PRO A 246 -7.96 -21.94 2.40
C PRO A 246 -8.49 -20.54 2.71
N GLY A 247 -8.65 -19.71 1.68
CA GLY A 247 -9.02 -18.29 1.81
C GLY A 247 -7.85 -17.34 1.98
N THR A 248 -6.62 -17.83 2.19
CA THR A 248 -5.41 -16.98 2.14
C THR A 248 -5.32 -16.33 0.76
N VAL A 249 -5.16 -15.00 0.75
CA VAL A 249 -4.95 -14.21 -0.46
C VAL A 249 -3.46 -13.90 -0.57
N ILE A 250 -2.90 -14.06 -1.76
CA ILE A 250 -1.52 -13.69 -2.09
C ILE A 250 -1.57 -12.62 -3.18
N VAL A 251 -1.05 -11.43 -2.90
CA VAL A 251 -0.96 -10.29 -3.82
C VAL A 251 0.49 -10.23 -4.33
N THR A 252 0.66 -10.38 -5.65
CA THR A 252 1.89 -10.95 -6.25
C THR A 252 2.95 -9.93 -6.64
N GLY A 253 2.74 -8.64 -6.35
CA GLY A 253 3.54 -7.51 -6.75
C GLY A 253 2.89 -6.70 -7.87
N THR A 254 3.39 -5.48 -8.04
CA THR A 254 2.91 -4.50 -9.01
C THR A 254 3.96 -4.20 -10.09
N PRO A 255 3.55 -3.93 -11.34
CA PRO A 255 4.45 -3.50 -12.40
C PRO A 255 4.85 -2.02 -12.25
N ALA A 256 5.77 -1.58 -13.12
CA ALA A 256 6.18 -0.18 -13.20
C ALA A 256 5.00 0.76 -13.47
N GLY A 257 5.14 2.03 -13.08
CA GLY A 257 4.14 3.07 -13.29
C GLY A 257 3.36 3.47 -12.03
N VAL A 258 3.83 3.07 -10.85
CA VAL A 258 3.30 3.55 -9.56
C VAL A 258 3.49 5.08 -9.46
N GLY A 259 2.59 5.77 -8.76
CA GLY A 259 2.60 7.23 -8.69
C GLY A 259 3.92 7.82 -8.19
N MET A 260 4.54 7.16 -7.20
CA MET A 260 5.86 7.55 -6.69
C MET A 260 7.00 7.46 -7.72
N GLY A 261 6.89 6.55 -8.69
CA GLY A 261 7.89 6.32 -9.75
C GLY A 261 7.77 7.29 -10.93
N ARG A 262 6.68 8.07 -10.99
CA ARG A 262 6.44 9.01 -12.10
C ARG A 262 7.23 10.31 -11.96
N THR A 263 7.41 10.98 -13.10
CA THR A 263 7.99 12.33 -13.18
C THR A 263 7.07 13.25 -14.00
N PRO A 264 6.40 14.23 -13.37
CA PRO A 264 6.35 14.50 -11.93
C PRO A 264 5.71 13.33 -11.15
N LYS A 265 6.01 13.24 -9.85
CA LYS A 265 5.35 12.26 -8.96
C LYS A 265 3.85 12.51 -8.96
N ASP A 266 3.09 11.43 -8.90
CA ASP A 266 1.64 11.45 -8.81
C ASP A 266 1.18 10.63 -7.60
N ALA A 267 -0.06 10.84 -7.18
CA ALA A 267 -0.66 10.12 -6.07
C ALA A 267 -2.19 10.15 -6.19
N LEU A 268 -2.86 9.31 -5.41
CA LEU A 268 -4.31 9.28 -5.28
C LEU A 268 -4.80 10.56 -4.60
N ARG A 269 -5.89 11.11 -5.12
CA ARG A 269 -6.62 12.26 -4.57
C ARG A 269 -8.09 11.91 -4.37
N HIS A 270 -8.76 12.71 -3.56
CA HIS A 270 -10.21 12.63 -3.42
C HIS A 270 -10.90 12.70 -4.79
N GLY A 271 -11.76 11.72 -5.07
CA GLY A 271 -12.51 11.61 -6.32
C GLY A 271 -11.77 10.86 -7.44
N ASP A 272 -10.48 10.54 -7.27
CA ASP A 272 -9.75 9.74 -8.25
C ASP A 272 -10.35 8.34 -8.36
N GLU A 273 -10.47 7.87 -9.59
CA GLU A 273 -10.76 6.48 -9.91
C GLU A 273 -9.46 5.74 -10.19
N PHE A 274 -9.29 4.57 -9.57
CA PHE A 274 -8.28 3.62 -10.00
C PHE A 274 -8.92 2.28 -10.38
N ALA A 275 -8.55 1.77 -11.54
CA ALA A 275 -9.02 0.50 -12.06
C ALA A 275 -7.87 -0.46 -12.33
N VAL A 276 -8.03 -1.71 -11.89
CA VAL A 276 -7.11 -2.82 -12.16
C VAL A 276 -7.81 -3.77 -13.12
N GLU A 277 -7.40 -3.74 -14.38
CA GLU A 277 -7.90 -4.62 -15.42
C GLU A 277 -6.94 -5.79 -15.61
N ILE A 278 -7.45 -7.02 -15.52
CA ILE A 278 -6.68 -8.23 -15.84
C ILE A 278 -7.43 -9.06 -16.87
N LEU A 279 -6.78 -9.27 -18.02
CA LEU A 279 -7.33 -9.99 -19.16
C LEU A 279 -6.50 -11.23 -19.51
N PRO A 280 -7.13 -12.26 -20.10
CA PRO A 280 -8.58 -12.44 -20.22
C PRO A 280 -9.25 -12.88 -18.90
N HIS A 281 -10.59 -12.89 -18.88
CA HIS A 281 -11.48 -13.52 -17.89
C HIS A 281 -11.73 -12.80 -16.55
N ILE A 282 -10.70 -12.28 -15.86
CA ILE A 282 -10.84 -11.70 -14.52
C ILE A 282 -11.70 -10.44 -14.56
N GLY A 283 -11.43 -9.57 -15.52
CA GLY A 283 -12.13 -8.31 -15.74
C GLY A 283 -11.50 -7.16 -14.96
N THR A 284 -12.32 -6.16 -14.66
CA THR A 284 -11.85 -4.87 -14.16
C THR A 284 -12.32 -4.61 -12.73
N LEU A 285 -11.40 -4.55 -11.77
CA LEU A 285 -11.66 -4.03 -10.43
C LEU A 285 -11.61 -2.50 -10.49
N THR A 286 -12.58 -1.80 -9.93
CA THR A 286 -12.61 -0.33 -9.93
C THR A 286 -13.01 0.18 -8.57
N ASN A 287 -12.31 1.20 -8.08
CA ASN A 287 -12.71 1.96 -6.90
C ASN A 287 -12.53 3.45 -7.18
N ILE A 288 -13.49 4.24 -6.68
CA ILE A 288 -13.34 5.70 -6.58
C ILE A 288 -12.94 6.00 -5.14
N PHE A 289 -11.86 6.74 -4.97
CA PHE A 289 -11.28 7.04 -3.68
C PHE A 289 -11.87 8.31 -3.08
N GLU A 290 -12.13 8.26 -1.77
CA GLU A 290 -12.56 9.40 -0.98
C GLU A 290 -11.58 9.59 0.17
N ASP A 291 -11.41 10.84 0.59
CA ASP A 291 -10.69 11.15 1.82
C ASP A 291 -11.45 10.56 3.01
N GLU A 292 -10.72 9.90 3.91
CA GLU A 292 -11.21 9.57 5.23
C GLU A 292 -11.85 10.80 5.89
N LYS A 293 -13.02 10.65 6.50
CA LYS A 293 -13.75 11.76 7.12
C LYS A 293 -13.16 12.07 8.50
N ASN A 294 -13.25 13.34 8.91
CA ASN A 294 -12.91 13.73 10.27
C ASN A 294 -14.03 13.26 11.23
N ASP A 295 -13.65 12.47 12.23
CA ASP A 295 -14.38 12.41 13.48
C ASP A 295 -13.45 12.92 14.60
N ALA A 296 -14.02 13.23 15.77
CA ALA A 296 -13.27 13.86 16.86
C ALA A 296 -12.07 13.02 17.36
N ALA A 297 -12.04 11.71 17.09
CA ALA A 297 -10.91 10.84 17.40
C ALA A 297 -9.79 10.94 16.35
N ASN A 298 -10.16 11.06 15.07
CA ASN A 298 -9.23 11.21 13.95
C ASN A 298 -8.64 12.62 13.84
N ASP A 299 -9.34 13.65 14.31
CA ASP A 299 -8.80 15.02 14.40
C ASP A 299 -7.54 15.08 15.28
N TRP A 300 -7.43 14.24 16.32
CA TRP A 300 -6.22 14.15 17.15
C TRP A 300 -5.01 13.65 16.34
N ALA A 301 -5.20 12.60 15.52
CA ALA A 301 -4.14 12.05 14.68
C ALA A 301 -3.70 13.06 13.60
N ALA A 302 -4.66 13.70 12.93
CA ALA A 302 -4.38 14.76 11.96
C ALA A 302 -3.68 15.97 12.61
N GLN A 303 -4.08 16.40 13.81
CA GLN A 303 -3.44 17.52 14.54
C GLN A 303 -2.04 17.23 15.07
N ARG A 304 -1.70 15.95 15.31
CA ARG A 304 -0.34 15.52 15.66
C ARG A 304 0.55 15.42 14.42
N LEU A 305 -0.03 15.10 13.26
CA LEU A 305 0.66 15.01 11.98
C LEU A 305 0.72 16.33 11.21
N GLN A 306 -0.06 17.34 11.61
CA GLN A 306 0.12 18.72 11.13
C GLN A 306 1.54 19.18 11.47
N LEU A 307 2.22 19.78 10.48
CA LEU A 307 3.48 20.51 10.66
C LEU A 307 3.29 21.61 11.71
N ARG A 308 3.48 21.29 12.99
CA ARG A 308 3.47 22.26 14.08
C ARG A 308 4.81 22.99 14.08
N GLY A 309 4.88 24.02 13.24
CA GLY A 309 5.95 25.01 13.27
C GLY A 309 5.44 26.37 12.82
N VAL A 310 5.14 27.25 13.78
CA VAL A 310 5.06 28.69 13.53
C VAL A 310 6.44 29.27 13.82
N LEU A 311 7.08 29.84 12.80
CA LEU A 311 8.33 30.60 12.89
C LEU A 311 8.04 31.99 13.46
N VAL A 312 8.64 32.33 14.61
CA VAL A 312 8.74 33.72 15.08
C VAL A 312 10.19 34.13 15.05
N VAL A 313 10.55 34.97 14.08
CA VAL A 313 11.87 35.62 14.04
C VAL A 313 11.84 36.77 15.05
N ALA A 314 12.51 36.60 16.19
CA ALA A 314 12.86 37.72 17.05
C ALA A 314 14.13 38.39 16.47
N GLY A 315 13.98 39.63 15.99
CA GLY A 315 14.94 40.32 15.15
C GLY A 315 16.34 40.53 15.73
N PHE A 316 17.30 40.81 14.84
CA PHE A 316 18.63 41.31 15.17
C PHE A 316 18.52 42.73 15.78
N PRO A 317 19.32 43.08 16.82
CA PRO A 317 19.29 44.42 17.37
C PRO A 317 19.76 45.46 16.34
N GLU A 318 19.08 46.61 16.27
CA GLU A 318 19.34 47.72 15.32
C GLU A 318 20.74 48.33 15.41
N HIS A 319 21.50 48.01 16.45
CA HIS A 319 22.85 48.50 16.65
C HIS A 319 23.76 47.28 16.82
N GLY A 320 24.43 46.91 15.73
CA GLY A 320 25.26 45.70 15.64
C GLY A 320 26.19 45.45 16.84
N LEU A 321 26.56 44.18 17.02
CA LEU A 321 27.35 43.66 18.14
C LEU A 321 28.57 44.56 18.46
N LYS A 322 28.63 45.10 19.68
CA LYS A 322 29.80 45.84 20.19
C LYS A 322 30.83 44.88 20.77
N PHE A 323 32.07 45.03 20.31
CA PHE A 323 33.26 44.31 20.77
C PHE A 323 33.88 45.02 21.98
N ASP A 324 34.21 44.26 23.04
CA ASP A 324 35.04 44.74 24.14
C ASP A 324 36.47 44.17 23.99
N PRO A 325 37.47 45.00 23.63
CA PRO A 325 38.82 44.54 23.35
C PRO A 325 39.66 44.24 24.60
N MET A 326 39.16 44.49 25.82
CA MET A 326 39.92 44.21 27.05
C MET A 326 39.71 42.79 27.60
N ASN A 327 38.82 41.99 27.03
CA ASN A 327 38.74 40.55 27.29
C ASN A 327 39.50 39.77 26.20
N LEU A 328 40.81 39.71 26.37
CA LEU A 328 41.71 38.89 25.56
C LEU A 328 41.56 37.40 25.93
N MET A 329 40.50 36.78 25.43
CA MET A 329 40.39 35.35 25.20
C MET A 329 39.76 35.18 23.82
N SER A 330 40.45 34.49 22.92
CA SER A 330 40.19 34.34 21.48
C SER A 330 38.95 33.50 21.14
N GLU A 331 37.91 33.56 21.97
CA GLU A 331 36.72 32.72 21.86
C GLU A 331 35.45 33.60 21.83
N ILE A 332 34.70 33.51 20.74
CA ILE A 332 33.35 34.07 20.64
C ILE A 332 32.36 32.98 21.03
N PHE A 333 31.58 33.23 22.07
CA PHE A 333 30.58 32.30 22.58
C PHE A 333 29.21 32.64 22.02
N VAL A 334 28.62 31.73 21.23
CA VAL A 334 27.22 31.83 20.77
C VAL A 334 26.44 30.68 21.37
N LYS A 335 25.35 30.99 22.08
CA LYS A 335 24.44 29.99 22.70
C LYS A 335 23.14 29.95 21.92
N GLY A 336 22.70 28.77 21.50
CA GLY A 336 21.38 28.57 20.90
C GLY A 336 21.16 27.14 20.40
N THR A 337 19.89 26.76 20.27
CA THR A 337 19.44 25.53 19.60
C THR A 337 18.92 25.92 18.22
N VAL A 338 19.41 25.28 17.16
CA VAL A 338 19.03 25.58 15.77
C VAL A 338 18.27 24.40 15.19
N HIS A 339 17.08 24.65 14.67
CA HIS A 339 16.24 23.66 14.00
C HIS A 339 16.22 24.01 12.52
N GLY A 340 16.66 23.10 11.66
CA GLY A 340 16.70 23.29 10.21
C GLY A 340 16.46 21.99 9.49
N ASN A 341 15.99 22.07 8.24
CA ASN A 341 15.86 20.88 7.42
C ASN A 341 17.25 20.35 7.00
N MET A 342 17.30 19.17 6.37
CA MET A 342 18.55 18.53 6.01
C MET A 342 19.41 19.37 5.04
N TYR A 343 18.77 20.19 4.20
CA TYR A 343 19.46 21.08 3.26
C TYR A 343 20.10 22.28 3.99
N GLU A 344 19.36 22.93 4.90
CA GLU A 344 19.86 24.04 5.72
C GLU A 344 20.95 23.60 6.70
N THR A 345 20.80 22.40 7.26
CA THR A 345 21.80 21.76 8.12
C THR A 345 23.07 21.48 7.33
N ARG A 346 22.95 21.06 6.06
CA ARG A 346 24.07 20.83 5.17
C ARG A 346 24.78 22.14 4.79
N GLU A 347 24.06 23.21 4.45
CA GLU A 347 24.66 24.53 4.18
C GLU A 347 25.41 25.08 5.41
N MET A 348 24.87 24.89 6.62
CA MET A 348 25.53 25.26 7.86
C MET A 348 26.82 24.46 8.09
N MET A 349 26.79 23.14 7.85
CA MET A 349 27.97 22.28 7.95
C MET A 349 29.03 22.63 6.90
N GLU A 350 28.62 22.94 5.68
CA GLU A 350 29.51 23.41 4.60
C GLU A 350 30.15 24.76 4.95
N PHE A 351 29.40 25.69 5.55
CA PHE A 351 29.93 26.97 6.04
C PHE A 351 31.01 26.79 7.13
N VAL A 352 30.78 25.88 8.09
CA VAL A 352 31.73 25.54 9.17
C VAL A 352 33.03 24.98 8.60
N VAL A 353 32.94 24.09 7.62
CA VAL A 353 34.10 23.49 6.93
C VAL A 353 34.85 24.54 6.09
N GLN A 354 34.13 25.37 5.33
CA GLN A 354 34.70 26.37 4.44
C GLN A 354 35.49 27.46 5.18
N HIS A 355 35.08 27.80 6.39
CA HIS A 355 35.71 28.88 7.18
C HIS A 355 36.64 28.36 8.28
N GLY A 356 36.92 27.04 8.31
CA GLY A 356 37.89 26.44 9.24
C GLY A 356 37.46 26.48 10.72
N THR A 357 36.17 26.68 10.98
CA THR A 357 35.62 26.74 12.34
C THR A 357 35.55 25.32 12.92
N ARG A 358 36.15 25.08 14.10
CA ARG A 358 36.02 23.77 14.78
C ARG A 358 34.87 23.84 15.79
N SER A 359 33.76 23.17 15.48
CA SER A 359 32.59 23.02 16.36
C SER A 359 32.44 21.58 16.86
N HIS A 360 31.80 21.39 18.01
CA HIS A 360 31.19 20.11 18.38
C HIS A 360 29.70 20.23 18.08
N LEU A 361 29.29 19.68 16.94
CA LEU A 361 27.90 19.58 16.53
C LEU A 361 27.43 18.15 16.78
N THR A 362 26.46 18.00 17.69
CA THR A 362 25.79 16.72 17.92
C THR A 362 24.46 16.76 17.19
N LEU A 363 24.31 15.91 16.18
CA LEU A 363 23.02 15.70 15.53
C LEU A 363 22.21 14.75 16.40
N LEU A 364 21.11 15.25 16.94
CA LEU A 364 20.13 14.45 17.66
C LEU A 364 18.98 14.14 16.72
N THR A 365 18.50 12.90 16.76
CA THR A 365 17.19 12.58 16.20
C THR A 365 16.10 13.30 17.02
N MET A 366 14.91 13.53 16.46
CA MET A 366 13.84 14.24 17.16
C MET A 366 13.44 13.55 18.47
N ASP A 367 13.47 12.21 18.48
CA ASP A 367 13.19 11.40 19.67
C ASP A 367 14.25 11.59 20.77
N GLU A 368 15.53 11.72 20.39
CA GLU A 368 16.62 12.03 21.33
C GLU A 368 16.58 13.49 21.81
N ALA A 369 16.08 14.42 20.99
CA ALA A 369 15.95 15.83 21.33
C ALA A 369 14.82 16.07 22.35
N GLU A 370 13.68 15.37 22.21
CA GLU A 370 12.57 15.42 23.17
C GLU A 370 12.97 14.86 24.54
N ASP A 371 13.69 13.74 24.58
CA ASP A 371 14.17 13.12 25.80
C ASP A 371 15.30 13.94 26.47
N THR A 372 16.15 14.59 25.68
CA THR A 372 17.22 15.48 26.19
C THR A 372 16.67 16.80 26.73
N ALA A 373 15.64 17.38 26.10
CA ALA A 373 14.95 18.58 26.59
C ALA A 373 14.22 18.28 27.92
N ALA A 374 13.50 17.16 28.00
CA ALA A 374 12.83 16.72 29.22
C ALA A 374 13.82 16.39 30.36
N LYS A 375 14.97 15.77 30.06
CA LYS A 375 16.04 15.48 31.03
C LYS A 375 16.80 16.73 31.49
N SER A 376 16.96 17.73 30.62
CA SER A 376 17.60 19.01 30.93
C SER A 376 16.76 19.91 31.85
N GLU A 377 15.44 19.78 31.81
CA GLU A 377 14.52 20.53 32.69
C GLU A 377 14.32 19.86 34.06
N ALA A 378 14.36 18.52 34.12
CA ALA A 378 14.13 17.75 35.36
C ALA A 378 15.34 17.69 36.31
N HIS A 379 16.53 17.93 35.79
CA HIS A 379 17.79 17.80 36.51
C HIS A 379 18.61 19.04 36.18
N ALA A 380 18.79 19.95 37.16
CA ALA A 380 19.65 21.13 37.05
C ALA A 380 21.14 20.78 36.86
N PHE A 381 21.45 19.99 35.83
CA PHE A 381 22.79 19.59 35.46
C PHE A 381 23.32 20.58 34.44
N MET A 382 24.16 21.48 34.96
CA MET A 382 25.25 22.03 34.18
C MET A 382 26.13 20.86 33.68
N GLY A 383 25.88 20.40 32.46
CA GLY A 383 26.73 19.48 31.72
C GLY A 383 27.43 20.21 30.57
N ARG A 384 28.76 20.18 30.56
CA ARG A 384 29.64 20.96 29.67
C ARG A 384 29.95 20.17 28.38
N PRO A 385 29.90 20.79 27.18
CA PRO A 385 30.76 20.37 26.09
C PRO A 385 32.19 20.85 26.39
N VAL A 386 33.16 19.94 26.39
CA VAL A 386 34.60 20.26 26.45
C VAL A 386 35.18 20.03 25.06
N VAL A 387 35.70 21.09 24.43
CA VAL A 387 36.57 20.95 23.26
C VAL A 387 38.01 21.03 23.74
N LYS A 388 38.77 19.94 23.58
CA LYS A 388 40.22 19.94 23.83
C LYS A 388 40.93 20.18 22.50
N ILE A 389 41.65 21.30 22.40
CA ILE A 389 42.52 21.58 21.25
C ILE A 389 43.85 20.86 21.49
N GLY A 390 44.06 19.76 20.77
CA GLY A 390 45.40 19.20 20.56
C GLY A 390 45.96 19.77 19.26
N MET A 391 47.03 20.55 19.36
CA MET A 391 47.92 20.84 18.22
C MET A 391 48.63 19.55 17.79
N HIS A 392 49.12 19.51 16.55
CA HIS A 392 50.13 18.52 16.14
C HIS A 392 51.31 18.49 17.11
#